data_AF-A0A1J1GYN8-F1
#
_entry.id   AF-A0A1J1GYN8-F1
#
_cell.length_a   1.000
_cell.length_b   1.000
_cell.length_c   1.000
_cell.angle_alpha   90.00
_cell.angle_beta   90.00
_cell.angle_gamma   90.00
#
_symmetry.space_group_name_H-M   'P 1'
#
loop_
_entity.id
_entity.type
_entity.pdbx_description
1 polymer ?
#
loop_
_entity_poly.entity_id
_entity_poly.type
_entity_poly.pdbx_seq_one_letter_code
_entity_poly.pdbx_strand_id
1 'polypeptide(L)'
;MKHKVKRDIIKCKKKLENSIKALEEKILRLESEYHQNCNVNGGNLMKGWESYLRKTSIEPLSFRTFRDDYNDFYIERMLSLTSCTSPATSLFLNENSK
;
A
#
# COMPACT_ATOMS: atom_id res chain seq x y z
N MET A 1 28.73 -33.37 -1.33
CA MET A 1 27.56 -32.92 -0.53
C MET A 1 27.42 -31.39 -0.43
N LYS A 2 28.48 -30.62 -0.13
CA LYS A 2 28.46 -29.14 0.03
C LYS A 2 27.85 -28.37 -1.17
N HIS A 3 28.10 -28.80 -2.41
CA HIS A 3 27.55 -28.14 -3.61
C HIS A 3 26.03 -28.37 -3.83
N LYS A 4 25.43 -29.41 -3.25
CA LYS A 4 23.98 -29.64 -3.34
C LYS A 4 23.23 -28.66 -2.45
N VAL A 5 23.64 -28.56 -1.18
CA VAL A 5 23.08 -27.61 -0.21
C VAL A 5 23.17 -26.16 -0.72
N LYS A 6 24.33 -25.76 -1.28
CA LYS A 6 24.50 -24.43 -1.88
C LYS A 6 23.49 -24.17 -3.01
N ARG A 7 23.24 -25.15 -3.88
CA ARG A 7 22.25 -25.02 -4.97
C ARG A 7 20.83 -24.89 -4.45
N ASP A 8 20.48 -25.66 -3.42
CA ASP A 8 19.14 -25.63 -2.84
C ASP A 8 18.86 -24.29 -2.14
N ILE A 9 19.86 -23.72 -1.44
CA ILE A 9 19.78 -22.37 -0.86
C ILE A 9 19.55 -21.32 -1.95
N ILE A 10 20.31 -21.35 -3.05
CA ILE A 10 20.15 -20.39 -4.16
C ILE A 10 18.76 -20.51 -4.79
N LYS A 11 18.26 -21.73 -4.99
CA LYS A 11 16.90 -21.94 -5.51
C LYS A 11 15.83 -21.40 -4.56
N CYS A 12 15.98 -21.64 -3.26
CA CYS A 12 15.06 -21.13 -2.25
C CYS A 12 15.06 -19.60 -2.22
N LYS A 13 16.25 -18.97 -2.22
CA LYS A 13 16.41 -17.52 -2.30
C LYS A 13 15.67 -16.94 -3.50
N LYS A 14 15.92 -17.48 -4.71
CA LYS A 14 15.27 -17.00 -5.94
C LYS A 14 13.75 -17.16 -5.90
N LYS A 15 13.26 -18.25 -5.30
CA LYS A 15 11.82 -18.48 -5.12
C LYS A 15 11.21 -17.41 -4.19
N LEU A 16 11.86 -17.12 -3.06
CA LEU A 16 11.41 -16.11 -2.11
C LEU A 16 11.41 -14.71 -2.74
N GLU A 17 12.47 -14.33 -3.46
CA GLU A 17 12.57 -13.04 -4.15
C GLU A 17 11.43 -12.87 -5.18
N ASN A 18 11.12 -13.91 -5.96
CA ASN A 18 10.00 -13.88 -6.90
C ASN A 18 8.65 -13.78 -6.18
N SER A 19 8.47 -14.52 -5.08
CA SER A 19 7.23 -14.44 -4.30
C SER A 19 7.02 -13.06 -3.68
N ILE A 20 8.08 -12.42 -3.17
CA ILE A 20 8.01 -11.07 -2.61
C ILE A 20 7.53 -10.09 -3.68
N LYS A 21 8.17 -10.07 -4.85
CA LYS A 21 7.78 -9.19 -5.97
C LYS A 21 6.32 -9.39 -6.38
N ALA A 22 5.88 -10.65 -6.53
CA ALA A 22 4.51 -10.96 -6.90
C ALA A 22 3.50 -10.51 -5.83
N LEU A 23 3.86 -10.55 -4.55
CA LEU A 23 3.02 -10.06 -3.46
C LEU A 23 2.95 -8.53 -3.44
N GLU A 24 4.07 -7.84 -3.65
CA GLU A 24 4.11 -6.37 -3.73
C GLU A 24 3.25 -5.85 -4.88
N GLU A 25 3.36 -6.45 -6.07
CA GLU A 25 2.52 -6.12 -7.23
C GLU A 25 1.02 -6.38 -6.92
N LYS A 26 0.73 -7.49 -6.25
CA LYS A 26 -0.65 -7.84 -5.89
C LYS A 26 -1.23 -6.85 -4.88
N ILE A 27 -0.46 -6.39 -3.88
CA ILE A 27 -0.88 -5.39 -2.91
C ILE A 27 -1.23 -4.09 -3.63
N LEU A 28 -0.33 -3.58 -4.48
CA LEU A 28 -0.55 -2.34 -5.23
C LEU A 28 -1.81 -2.41 -6.11
N ARG A 29 -2.01 -3.55 -6.78
CA ARG A 29 -3.21 -3.76 -7.60
C ARG A 29 -4.48 -3.75 -6.74
N LEU A 30 -4.50 -4.48 -5.64
CA LEU A 30 -5.67 -4.57 -4.76
C LEU A 30 -6.00 -3.23 -4.10
N GLU A 31 -4.99 -2.44 -3.70
CA GLU A 31 -5.20 -1.08 -3.23
C GLU A 31 -5.87 -0.20 -4.30
N SER A 32 -5.49 -0.35 -5.56
CA SER A 32 -6.10 0.38 -6.68
C SER A 32 -7.56 -0.01 -6.86
N GLU A 33 -7.81 -1.31 -6.93
CA GLU A 33 -9.14 -1.88 -7.14
C GLU A 33 -10.07 -1.52 -5.98
N TYR A 34 -9.58 -1.52 -4.74
CA TYR A 34 -10.37 -1.17 -3.56
C TYR A 34 -10.84 0.29 -3.61
N HIS A 35 -9.96 1.24 -3.91
CA HIS A 35 -10.33 2.65 -3.93
C HIS A 35 -11.16 3.03 -5.16
N GLN A 36 -10.96 2.36 -6.31
CA GLN A 36 -11.75 2.59 -7.52
C GLN A 36 -13.15 1.96 -7.46
N ASN A 37 -13.26 0.74 -6.93
CA ASN A 37 -14.49 -0.06 -7.05
C ASN A 37 -15.34 -0.10 -5.78
N CYS A 38 -14.77 0.20 -4.61
CA CYS A 38 -15.54 0.25 -3.37
C CYS A 38 -16.03 1.67 -3.08
N ASN A 39 -17.24 1.78 -2.51
CA ASN A 39 -17.74 3.04 -1.99
C ASN A 39 -17.01 3.40 -0.68
N VAL A 40 -15.78 3.88 -0.81
CA VAL A 40 -14.89 4.26 0.30
C VAL A 40 -15.30 5.58 0.97
N ASN A 41 -16.33 6.27 0.46
CA ASN A 41 -16.81 7.54 1.02
C ASN A 41 -17.49 7.37 2.40
N GLY A 42 -17.98 6.16 2.71
CA GLY A 42 -18.49 5.83 4.05
C GLY A 42 -17.38 5.56 5.08
N GLY A 43 -16.12 5.48 4.65
CA GLY A 43 -15.01 5.11 5.50
C GLY A 43 -14.27 3.88 5.01
N ASN A 44 -13.00 3.81 5.38
CA ASN A 44 -12.11 2.69 5.08
C ASN A 44 -11.01 2.57 6.13
N LEU A 45 -10.08 1.64 5.93
CA LEU A 45 -8.94 1.42 6.84
C LEU A 45 -8.14 2.71 7.13
N MET A 46 -8.09 3.60 6.15
CA MET A 46 -7.30 4.82 6.12
C MET A 46 -8.07 6.03 6.65
N LYS A 47 -9.37 6.11 6.32
CA LYS A 47 -10.26 7.22 6.72
C LYS A 47 -10.98 6.97 8.04
N GLY A 48 -10.93 5.73 8.54
CA GLY A 48 -11.81 5.25 9.60
C GLY A 48 -13.27 5.15 9.12
N TRP A 49 -14.12 4.49 9.91
CA TRP A 49 -15.56 4.36 9.64
C TRP A 49 -16.43 5.29 10.49
N GLU A 50 -15.83 6.29 11.15
CA GLU A 50 -16.57 7.17 12.07
C GLU A 50 -17.69 7.95 11.38
N SER A 51 -17.50 8.39 10.13
CA SER A 51 -18.54 9.09 9.35
C SER A 51 -19.76 8.21 9.10
N TYR A 52 -19.54 6.94 8.72
CA TYR A 52 -20.61 5.94 8.59
C TYR A 52 -21.27 5.62 9.93
N LEU A 53 -20.49 5.42 11.00
CA LEU A 53 -21.02 5.07 12.32
C LEU A 53 -21.85 6.21 12.94
N ARG A 54 -21.38 7.46 12.79
CA ARG A 54 -22.07 8.65 13.33
C ARG A 54 -23.20 9.14 12.43
N LYS A 55 -23.37 8.58 11.22
CA LYS A 55 -24.32 9.06 10.20
C LYS A 55 -24.23 10.57 9.98
N THR A 56 -23.03 11.13 10.14
CA THR A 56 -22.77 12.56 10.01
C THR A 56 -22.09 12.82 8.67
N SER A 57 -22.48 13.89 8.01
CA SER A 57 -21.82 14.37 6.80
C SER A 57 -20.48 15.05 7.07
N ILE A 58 -20.11 15.22 8.35
CA ILE A 58 -18.89 15.90 8.76
C ILE A 58 -17.75 14.88 8.76
N GLU A 59 -16.76 15.13 7.92
CA GLU A 59 -15.52 14.35 7.87
C GLU A 59 -14.76 14.47 9.21
N PRO A 60 -14.26 13.36 9.80
CA PRO A 60 -13.51 13.42 11.05
C PRO A 60 -12.29 14.35 10.92
N LEU A 61 -12.07 15.19 11.93
CA LEU A 61 -10.95 16.15 11.96
C LEU A 61 -9.60 15.46 11.74
N SER A 62 -9.41 14.24 12.28
CA SER A 62 -8.19 13.45 12.14
C SER A 62 -7.89 13.04 10.70
N PHE A 63 -8.92 12.71 9.91
CA PHE A 63 -8.73 12.36 8.51
C PHE A 63 -8.47 13.61 7.67
N ARG A 64 -9.15 14.72 7.99
CA ARG A 64 -8.93 16.00 7.32
C ARG A 64 -7.48 16.46 7.47
N THR A 65 -6.92 16.43 8.68
CA THR A 65 -5.52 16.77 8.92
C THR A 65 -4.55 15.85 8.18
N PHE A 66 -4.80 14.53 8.18
CA PHE A 66 -3.90 13.60 7.47
C PHE A 66 -3.99 13.76 5.95
N ARG A 67 -5.16 14.07 5.40
CA ARG A 67 -5.36 14.37 3.98
C ARG A 67 -4.76 15.71 3.56
N ASP A 68 -4.82 16.70 4.46
CA ASP A 68 -4.21 18.01 4.25
C ASP A 68 -2.67 17.91 4.29
N ASP A 69 -2.13 17.05 5.16
CA ASP A 69 -0.69 16.74 5.26
C ASP A 69 -0.20 15.81 4.13
N TYR A 70 -1.06 14.89 3.66
CA TYR A 70 -0.75 13.88 2.64
C TYR A 70 -1.89 13.75 1.64
N ASN A 71 -1.60 13.96 0.36
CA ASN A 71 -2.58 13.84 -0.73
C ASN A 71 -3.30 12.46 -0.69
N ASP A 72 -4.59 12.41 -1.05
CA ASP A 72 -5.39 11.18 -1.17
C ASP A 72 -4.61 10.07 -1.90
N PHE A 73 -3.86 10.43 -2.94
CA PHE A 73 -3.04 9.48 -3.70
C PHE A 73 -1.99 8.74 -2.85
N TYR A 74 -1.42 9.38 -1.83
CA TYR A 74 -0.48 8.76 -0.89
C TYR A 74 -1.22 7.79 0.05
N ILE A 75 -2.37 8.24 0.55
CA ILE A 75 -3.24 7.48 1.45
C ILE A 75 -3.69 6.19 0.77
N GLU A 76 -4.09 6.25 -0.49
CA GLU A 76 -4.56 5.08 -1.25
C GLU A 76 -3.49 4.01 -1.48
N ARG A 77 -2.22 4.31 -1.17
CA ARG A 77 -1.03 3.47 -1.43
C ARG A 77 -0.25 3.09 -0.17
N MET A 78 -0.77 3.38 1.03
CA MET A 78 0.02 3.24 2.26
C MET A 78 0.59 1.84 2.47
N LEU A 79 -0.15 0.76 2.17
CA LEU A 79 0.37 -0.60 2.39
C LEU A 79 1.52 -0.86 1.43
N SER A 80 1.38 -0.46 0.16
CA SER A 80 2.47 -0.53 -0.80
C SER A 80 3.68 0.30 -0.34
N LEU A 81 3.48 1.45 0.29
CA LEU A 81 4.55 2.33 0.75
C LEU A 81 5.26 1.84 2.02
N THR A 82 4.73 0.82 2.71
CA THR A 82 5.46 0.17 3.82
C THR A 82 6.66 -0.67 3.34
N SER A 83 6.76 -0.97 2.04
CA SER A 83 7.90 -1.67 1.46
C SER A 83 8.75 -0.74 0.59
N CYS A 84 10.04 -0.62 0.93
CA CYS A 84 10.99 0.19 0.16
C CYS A 84 11.24 -0.34 -1.26
N THR A 85 10.97 -1.63 -1.50
CA THR A 85 11.10 -2.27 -2.83
C THR A 85 9.81 -2.27 -3.64
N SER A 86 8.73 -1.74 -3.07
CA SER A 86 7.44 -1.69 -3.72
C SER A 86 7.50 -0.90 -5.03
N PRO A 87 6.79 -1.36 -6.09
CA PRO A 87 6.64 -0.59 -7.31
C PRO A 87 5.95 0.77 -7.09
N ALA A 88 5.17 0.92 -6.01
CA ALA A 88 4.50 2.18 -5.68
C ALA A 88 5.48 3.33 -5.41
N THR A 89 6.69 3.04 -4.94
CA THR A 89 7.73 4.05 -4.68
C THR A 89 8.07 4.86 -5.93
N SER A 90 7.94 4.25 -7.13
CA SER A 90 8.16 4.94 -8.41
C SER A 90 7.16 6.07 -8.68
N LEU A 91 5.99 6.03 -8.06
CA LEU A 91 4.91 7.01 -8.26
C LEU A 91 5.18 8.33 -7.50
N PHE A 92 6.12 8.33 -6.54
CA PHE A 92 6.41 9.47 -5.66
C PHE A 92 7.84 10.01 -5.84
N LEU A 93 8.54 9.61 -6.90
CA LEU A 93 9.94 10.01 -7.15
C LEU A 93 10.14 11.52 -7.28
N ASN A 94 9.10 12.27 -7.68
CA ASN A 94 9.17 13.71 -7.89
C ASN A 94 8.94 14.55 -6.62
N GLU A 95 8.55 13.95 -5.49
CA GLU A 95 8.32 14.71 -4.24
C GLU A 95 9.61 15.08 -3.51
N ASN A 96 10.72 14.35 -3.75
CA ASN A 96 12.04 14.64 -3.18
C ASN A 96 12.85 15.70 -3.94
N SER A 97 12.24 16.39 -4.92
CA SER A 97 12.89 17.41 -5.75
C SER A 97 12.59 18.85 -5.32
N LYS A 98 12.12 19.06 -4.08
CA LYS A 98 11.92 20.39 -3.48
C LYS A 98 12.89 20.64 -2.34
#